data_AF-A0A0Q0XLX2-F1
#
_entry.id   AF-A0A0Q0XLX2-F1
#
_cell.length_a   1.000
_cell.length_b   1.000
_cell.length_c   1.000
_cell.angle_alpha   90.00
_cell.angle_beta   90.00
_cell.angle_gamma   90.00
#
_symmetry.space_group_name_H-M   'P 1'
#
loop_
_entity.id
_entity.type
_entity.pdbx_description
1 polymer ?
#
loop_
_entity_poly.entity_id
_entity_poly.type
_entity_poly.pdbx_seq_one_letter_code
_entity_poly.pdbx_strand_id
1 'polypeptide(L)'
;MELISDFENLRREMLENSREIIRLLKQRIKLAQKIGEIKKMNGGEIHDYNREREIIKLISGDRFTQSVLNILFEFSIHYESNSQLNLPGYVYKNINGNNYMEFNGETKNLLGMLKFILNPGSVVFSENKEYKNLISGPGIHIINHKIEDPDVYVDVNGNYGGDIIINGRQMLISKNFLENRENIYRVIIR
;
A
#
# COMPACT_ATOMS: atom_id res chain seq x y z
N MET A 1 -36.51 20.43 3.70
CA MET A 1 -35.55 20.61 4.83
C MET A 1 -35.20 19.27 5.49
N GLU A 2 -36.03 18.23 5.36
CA GLU A 2 -35.76 16.87 5.88
C GLU A 2 -34.63 16.09 5.16
N LEU A 3 -34.55 16.12 3.82
CA LEU A 3 -33.53 15.39 3.04
C LEU A 3 -32.07 15.73 3.37
N ILE A 4 -31.80 16.98 3.79
CA ILE A 4 -30.45 17.41 4.19
C ILE A 4 -30.08 16.79 5.55
N SER A 5 -31.06 16.56 6.42
CA SER A 5 -30.86 15.91 7.73
C SER A 5 -30.53 14.42 7.58
N ASP A 6 -31.21 13.72 6.67
CA ASP A 6 -30.99 12.28 6.47
C ASP A 6 -29.60 11.97 5.91
N PHE A 7 -29.11 12.81 4.98
CA PHE A 7 -27.79 12.62 4.40
C PHE A 7 -26.67 12.86 5.43
N GLU A 8 -26.81 13.86 6.29
CA GLU A 8 -25.85 14.11 7.37
C GLU A 8 -25.88 13.03 8.45
N ASN A 9 -27.05 12.43 8.71
CA ASN A 9 -27.17 11.27 9.60
C ASN A 9 -26.42 10.06 9.02
N LEU A 10 -26.62 9.74 7.74
CA LEU A 10 -25.90 8.64 7.07
C LEU A 10 -24.39 8.85 7.05
N ARG A 11 -23.93 10.09 6.83
CA ARG A 11 -22.49 10.43 6.92
C ARG A 11 -21.92 10.21 8.31
N ARG A 12 -22.68 10.54 9.35
CA ARG A 12 -22.29 10.29 10.75
C ARG A 12 -22.21 8.79 11.02
N GLU A 13 -23.18 8.02 10.56
CA GLU A 13 -23.15 6.56 10.68
C GLU A 13 -21.95 5.94 9.96
N MET A 14 -21.61 6.41 8.75
CA MET A 14 -20.41 5.98 8.03
C MET A 14 -19.13 6.32 8.81
N LEU A 15 -19.07 7.48 9.45
CA LEU A 15 -17.93 7.87 10.27
C LEU A 15 -17.76 6.94 11.49
N GLU A 16 -18.86 6.65 12.20
CA GLU A 16 -18.82 5.72 13.33
C GLU A 16 -18.45 4.30 12.88
N ASN A 17 -18.99 3.84 11.75
CA ASN A 17 -18.60 2.56 11.15
C ASN A 17 -17.10 2.51 10.83
N SER A 18 -16.55 3.60 10.27
CA SER A 18 -15.12 3.70 9.97
C SER A 18 -14.26 3.66 11.24
N ARG A 19 -14.69 4.34 12.31
CA ARG A 19 -14.01 4.29 13.62
C ARG A 19 -13.97 2.87 14.17
N GLU A 20 -15.07 2.14 14.02
CA GLU A 20 -15.17 0.75 14.47
C GLU A 20 -14.27 -0.19 13.66
N ILE A 21 -14.19 -0.02 12.33
CA ILE A 21 -13.25 -0.76 11.49
C ILE A 21 -11.81 -0.53 11.96
N ILE A 22 -11.42 0.71 12.23
CA ILE A 22 -10.07 1.03 12.75
C ILE A 22 -9.83 0.38 14.12
N ARG A 23 -10.84 0.38 15.00
CA ARG A 23 -10.76 -0.31 16.31
C ARG A 23 -10.49 -1.80 16.15
N LEU A 24 -11.22 -2.47 15.24
CA LEU A 24 -11.05 -3.89 14.93
C LEU A 24 -9.66 -4.18 14.32
N LEU A 25 -9.17 -3.33 13.42
CA LEU A 25 -7.82 -3.46 12.87
C LEU A 25 -6.74 -3.35 13.95
N LYS A 26 -6.88 -2.42 14.91
CA LYS A 26 -5.96 -2.32 16.07
C LYS A 26 -5.98 -3.58 16.94
N GLN A 27 -7.13 -4.20 17.11
CA GLN A 27 -7.22 -5.49 17.81
C GLN A 27 -6.53 -6.60 17.01
N ARG A 28 -6.71 -6.62 15.69
CA ARG A 28 -6.03 -7.56 14.79
C ARG A 28 -4.50 -7.45 14.86
N ILE A 29 -3.95 -6.23 14.95
CA ILE A 29 -2.50 -6.01 15.15
C ILE A 29 -2.01 -6.76 16.40
N LYS A 30 -2.69 -6.56 17.54
CA LYS A 30 -2.29 -7.21 18.81
C LYS A 30 -2.33 -8.73 18.73
N LEU A 31 -3.31 -9.28 17.99
CA LEU A 31 -3.41 -10.73 17.77
C LEU A 31 -2.26 -11.23 16.87
N ALA A 32 -1.99 -10.54 15.76
CA ALA A 32 -0.90 -10.88 14.86
C ALA A 32 0.45 -10.87 15.58
N GLN A 33 0.75 -9.85 16.38
CA GLN A 33 1.99 -9.78 17.16
C GLN A 33 2.15 -10.99 18.11
N LYS A 34 1.09 -11.33 18.86
CA LYS A 34 1.10 -12.51 19.74
C LYS A 34 1.29 -13.82 18.97
N ILE A 35 0.65 -13.95 17.81
CA ILE A 35 0.83 -15.13 16.93
C ILE A 35 2.30 -15.20 16.47
N GLY A 36 2.90 -14.08 16.06
CA GLY A 36 4.30 -14.00 15.66
C GLY A 36 5.25 -14.43 16.77
N GLU A 37 5.03 -13.98 18.01
CA GLU A 37 5.82 -14.41 19.18
C GLU A 37 5.74 -15.92 19.41
N ILE A 38 4.52 -16.50 19.37
CA ILE A 38 4.31 -17.94 19.53
C ILE A 38 4.96 -18.74 18.41
N LYS A 39 4.83 -18.30 17.15
CA LYS A 39 5.46 -18.95 16.00
C LYS A 39 6.98 -18.93 16.13
N LYS A 40 7.56 -17.80 16.54
CA LYS A 40 9.01 -17.66 16.77
C LYS A 40 9.53 -18.62 17.83
N MET A 41 8.77 -18.83 18.91
CA MET A 41 9.13 -19.78 19.97
C MET A 41 9.07 -21.24 19.50
N ASN A 42 8.16 -21.56 18.58
CA ASN A 42 7.91 -22.92 18.11
C ASN A 42 8.57 -23.25 16.75
N GLY A 43 9.31 -22.32 16.15
CA GLY A 43 9.87 -22.48 14.81
C GLY A 43 8.83 -22.57 13.69
N GLY A 44 7.63 -22.02 13.91
CA GLY A 44 6.55 -22.03 12.94
C GLY A 44 6.76 -21.02 11.81
N GLU A 45 6.26 -21.35 10.62
CA GLU A 45 6.30 -20.44 9.46
C GLU A 45 5.37 -19.24 9.66
N ILE A 46 5.82 -18.06 9.21
CA ILE A 46 5.03 -16.83 9.29
C ILE A 46 3.83 -16.92 8.34
N HIS A 47 3.99 -17.48 7.15
CA HIS A 47 2.92 -17.61 6.16
C HIS A 47 2.38 -19.05 6.12
N ASP A 48 1.05 -19.21 6.23
CA ASP A 48 0.36 -20.50 6.05
C ASP A 48 -0.73 -20.35 4.98
N TYR A 49 -0.33 -20.59 3.73
CA TYR A 49 -1.20 -20.43 2.57
C TYR A 49 -2.42 -21.38 2.61
N ASN A 50 -2.25 -22.59 3.15
CA ASN A 50 -3.34 -23.56 3.20
C ASN A 50 -4.45 -23.09 4.14
N ARG A 51 -4.07 -22.60 5.32
CA ARG A 51 -5.00 -21.99 6.28
C ARG A 51 -5.70 -20.77 5.71
N GLU A 52 -4.98 -19.88 5.02
CA GLU A 52 -5.58 -18.70 4.39
C GLU A 52 -6.63 -19.09 3.35
N ARG A 53 -6.31 -20.07 2.51
CA ARG A 53 -7.25 -20.60 1.50
C ARG A 53 -8.49 -21.21 2.14
N GLU A 54 -8.36 -21.90 3.26
CA GLU A 54 -9.50 -22.43 4.03
C GLU A 54 -10.37 -21.31 4.59
N ILE A 55 -9.77 -20.28 5.20
CA ILE A 55 -10.51 -19.13 5.73
C ILE A 55 -11.25 -18.39 4.61
N ILE A 56 -10.61 -18.20 3.44
CA ILE A 56 -11.26 -17.60 2.27
C ILE A 56 -12.48 -18.43 1.89
N LYS A 57 -12.35 -19.75 1.72
CA LYS A 57 -13.48 -20.61 1.37
C LYS A 57 -14.63 -20.56 2.39
N LEU A 58 -14.32 -20.38 3.67
CA LEU A 58 -15.31 -20.32 4.74
C LEU A 58 -16.04 -18.97 4.83
N ILE A 59 -15.35 -17.86 4.55
CA ILE A 59 -15.87 -16.51 4.78
C ILE A 59 -16.31 -15.83 3.48
N SER A 60 -15.59 -16.03 2.37
CA SER A 60 -15.86 -15.29 1.14
C SER A 60 -17.07 -15.84 0.41
N GLY A 61 -18.14 -15.05 0.34
CA GLY A 61 -19.26 -15.27 -0.59
C GLY A 61 -19.07 -14.59 -1.95
N ASP A 62 -18.10 -13.67 -2.06
CA ASP A 62 -17.88 -12.82 -3.22
C ASP A 62 -16.41 -12.35 -3.34
N ARG A 63 -16.07 -11.79 -4.52
CA ARG A 63 -14.71 -11.33 -4.85
C ARG A 63 -14.23 -10.13 -4.03
N PHE A 64 -15.14 -9.25 -3.60
CA PHE A 64 -14.78 -8.10 -2.78
C PHE A 64 -14.37 -8.57 -1.39
N THR A 65 -15.16 -9.43 -0.75
CA THR A 65 -14.83 -10.03 0.56
C THR A 65 -13.50 -10.79 0.49
N GLN A 66 -13.26 -11.57 -0.56
CA GLN A 66 -11.96 -12.24 -0.76
C GLN A 66 -10.80 -11.24 -0.84
N SER A 67 -10.97 -10.13 -1.54
CA SER A 67 -9.93 -9.09 -1.67
C SER A 67 -9.63 -8.42 -0.32
N VAL A 68 -10.67 -8.15 0.48
CA VAL A 68 -10.52 -7.62 1.85
C VAL A 68 -9.79 -8.63 2.74
N LEU A 69 -10.13 -9.92 2.68
CA LEU A 69 -9.46 -10.97 3.45
C LEU A 69 -7.98 -11.06 3.10
N ASN A 70 -7.63 -11.02 1.80
CA ASN A 70 -6.24 -11.02 1.36
C ASN A 70 -5.46 -9.84 1.96
N ILE A 71 -6.01 -8.63 1.92
CA ILE A 71 -5.40 -7.44 2.54
C ILE A 71 -5.21 -7.67 4.05
N LEU A 72 -6.20 -8.26 4.72
CA LEU A 72 -6.14 -8.56 6.15
C LEU A 72 -5.11 -9.64 6.50
N PHE A 73 -4.82 -10.59 5.60
CA PHE A 73 -3.74 -11.57 5.79
C PHE A 73 -2.37 -10.94 5.64
N GLU A 74 -2.13 -10.18 4.58
CA GLU A 74 -0.88 -9.44 4.37
C GLU A 74 -0.61 -8.48 5.54
N PHE A 75 -1.64 -7.79 6.00
CA PHE A 75 -1.59 -6.97 7.20
C PHE A 75 -1.16 -7.78 8.43
N SER A 76 -1.73 -8.96 8.65
CA SER A 76 -1.35 -9.82 9.78
C SER A 76 0.08 -10.35 9.67
N ILE A 77 0.49 -10.84 8.50
CA ILE A 77 1.86 -11.33 8.22
C ILE A 77 2.88 -10.25 8.54
N HIS A 78 2.61 -9.01 8.11
CA HIS A 78 3.46 -7.87 8.41
C HIS A 78 3.70 -7.70 9.91
N TYR A 79 2.64 -7.73 10.74
CA TYR A 79 2.77 -7.56 12.19
C TYR A 79 3.24 -8.83 12.93
N GLU A 80 3.08 -10.03 12.35
CA GLU A 80 3.71 -11.27 12.85
C GLU A 80 5.23 -11.23 12.69
N SER A 81 5.72 -10.62 11.60
CA SER A 81 7.14 -10.59 11.22
C SER A 81 8.00 -9.54 11.94
N ASN A 82 7.42 -8.71 12.82
CA ASN A 82 8.07 -7.52 13.39
C ASN A 82 9.14 -7.79 14.48
N SER A 83 9.95 -8.84 14.30
CA SER A 83 11.39 -8.74 14.53
C SER A 83 12.00 -8.01 13.33
N GLN A 84 12.34 -6.73 13.49
CA GLN A 84 13.12 -5.89 12.55
C GLN A 84 13.24 -6.48 11.14
N LEU A 85 12.37 -6.05 10.23
CA LEU A 85 12.32 -6.48 8.82
C LEU A 85 13.72 -6.53 8.17
N ASN A 86 14.38 -7.68 8.23
CA ASN A 86 15.30 -8.12 7.19
C ASN A 86 14.44 -8.83 6.16
N LEU A 87 13.70 -8.02 5.41
CA LEU A 87 13.02 -8.40 4.19
C LEU A 87 14.04 -9.12 3.26
N PRO A 88 13.67 -10.24 2.62
CA PRO A 88 14.61 -11.07 1.87
C PRO A 88 15.23 -10.30 0.69
N GLY A 89 16.56 -10.10 0.73
CA GLY A 89 17.40 -9.87 -0.45
C GLY A 89 17.23 -8.54 -1.21
N TYR A 90 16.74 -7.47 -0.58
CA TYR A 90 16.68 -6.18 -1.24
C TYR A 90 18.10 -5.58 -1.37
N VAL A 91 18.58 -5.45 -2.60
CA VAL A 91 19.85 -4.77 -2.87
C VAL A 91 19.58 -3.28 -2.81
N TYR A 92 20.12 -2.62 -1.78
CA TYR A 92 20.19 -1.17 -1.77
C TYR A 92 21.28 -0.70 -2.73
N LYS A 93 20.93 0.11 -3.71
CA LYS A 93 21.88 0.83 -4.56
C LYS A 93 22.12 2.21 -3.99
N ASN A 94 23.38 2.56 -3.76
CA ASN A 94 23.75 3.93 -3.46
C ASN A 94 23.96 4.69 -4.79
N ILE A 95 23.15 5.72 -5.03
CA ILE A 95 23.20 6.55 -6.23
C ILE A 95 23.23 8.00 -5.77
N ASN A 96 24.32 8.71 -6.09
CA ASN A 96 24.52 10.11 -5.69
C ASN A 96 24.33 10.35 -4.18
N GLY A 97 24.75 9.41 -3.33
CA GLY A 97 24.61 9.49 -1.88
C GLY A 97 23.26 9.05 -1.33
N ASN A 98 22.27 8.79 -2.18
CA ASN A 98 20.95 8.29 -1.78
C ASN A 98 20.89 6.78 -1.90
N ASN A 99 20.28 6.12 -0.92
CA ASN A 99 20.05 4.67 -0.96
C ASN A 99 18.68 4.39 -1.58
N TYR A 100 18.66 3.51 -2.58
CA TYR A 100 17.45 3.08 -3.28
C TYR A 100 17.25 1.59 -3.16
N MET A 101 16.03 1.17 -2.86
CA MET A 101 15.58 -0.20 -3.01
C MET A 101 15.25 -0.48 -4.47
N GLU A 102 15.84 -1.53 -5.04
CA GLU A 102 15.67 -1.89 -6.45
C GLU A 102 14.64 -3.00 -6.65
N PHE A 103 13.78 -2.81 -7.65
CA PHE A 103 12.86 -3.79 -8.20
C PHE A 103 13.10 -3.93 -9.69
N ASN A 104 13.01 -5.15 -10.22
CA ASN A 104 13.15 -5.44 -11.64
C ASN A 104 11.87 -6.08 -12.18
N GLY A 105 11.42 -5.66 -13.37
CA GLY A 105 10.18 -6.13 -13.96
C GLY A 105 9.85 -5.42 -15.28
N GLU A 106 8.72 -5.72 -15.90
CA GLU A 106 8.24 -4.93 -17.03
C GLU A 106 7.71 -3.58 -16.54
N THR A 107 7.96 -2.49 -17.29
CA THR A 107 7.59 -1.12 -16.90
C THR A 107 6.13 -0.99 -16.50
N LYS A 108 5.21 -1.65 -17.23
CA LYS A 108 3.78 -1.62 -16.92
C LYS A 108 3.44 -2.28 -15.58
N ASN A 109 4.14 -3.36 -15.25
CA ASN A 109 3.98 -4.05 -13.96
C ASN A 109 4.56 -3.21 -12.83
N LEU A 110 5.73 -2.58 -13.04
CA LEU A 110 6.36 -1.68 -12.07
C LEU A 110 5.48 -0.45 -11.80
N LEU A 111 4.90 0.17 -12.84
CA LEU A 111 3.89 1.21 -12.68
C LEU A 111 2.66 0.70 -11.92
N GLY A 112 2.17 -0.49 -12.29
CA GLY A 112 1.07 -1.14 -11.59
C GLY A 112 1.37 -1.46 -10.12
N MET A 113 2.64 -1.64 -9.73
CA MET A 113 3.05 -1.86 -8.35
C MET A 113 2.90 -0.60 -7.49
N LEU A 114 2.94 0.60 -8.08
CA LEU A 114 2.81 1.85 -7.33
C LEU A 114 1.52 1.90 -6.52
N LYS A 115 0.42 1.30 -7.01
CA LYS A 115 -0.85 1.27 -6.26
C LYS A 115 -0.77 0.56 -4.91
N PHE A 116 0.21 -0.33 -4.72
CA PHE A 116 0.45 -1.04 -3.46
C PHE A 116 1.45 -0.31 -2.56
N ILE A 117 2.29 0.54 -3.17
CA ILE A 117 3.34 1.31 -2.50
C ILE A 117 2.78 2.64 -2.01
N LEU A 118 1.87 3.27 -2.75
CA LEU A 118 1.21 4.50 -2.33
C LEU A 118 0.18 4.23 -1.22
N ASN A 119 -0.15 5.28 -0.47
CA ASN A 119 -1.13 5.18 0.61
C ASN A 119 -2.56 5.20 0.07
N PRO A 120 -3.51 4.45 0.66
CA PRO A 120 -4.93 4.70 0.43
C PRO A 120 -5.28 6.16 0.76
N GLY A 121 -6.04 6.81 -0.11
CA GLY A 121 -6.33 8.25 -0.07
C GLY A 121 -5.34 9.10 -0.88
N SER A 122 -4.31 8.52 -1.47
CA SER A 122 -3.35 9.29 -2.27
C SER A 122 -4.04 9.92 -3.49
N VAL A 123 -3.75 11.20 -3.70
CA VAL A 123 -4.13 11.98 -4.88
C VAL A 123 -2.96 11.97 -5.86
N VAL A 124 -3.21 11.47 -7.07
CA VAL A 124 -2.17 11.29 -8.07
C VAL A 124 -2.48 12.09 -9.32
N PHE A 125 -1.49 12.86 -9.77
CA PHE A 125 -1.51 13.57 -11.04
C PHE A 125 -0.48 12.97 -12.01
N SER A 126 -0.84 12.88 -13.28
CA SER A 126 0.08 12.60 -14.38
C SER A 126 -0.41 13.29 -15.65
N GLU A 127 0.48 13.66 -16.55
CA GLU A 127 0.09 14.10 -17.90
C GLU A 127 -0.17 12.90 -18.83
N ASN A 128 0.42 11.74 -18.51
CA ASN A 128 0.29 10.53 -19.31
C ASN A 128 -0.95 9.72 -18.90
N LYS A 129 -1.88 9.54 -19.85
CA LYS A 129 -3.13 8.79 -19.64
C LYS A 129 -2.91 7.29 -19.40
N GLU A 130 -1.88 6.69 -19.99
CA GLU A 130 -1.56 5.27 -19.76
C GLU A 130 -1.14 5.05 -18.31
N TYR A 131 -0.30 5.93 -17.75
CA TYR A 131 0.15 5.82 -16.36
C TYR A 131 -1.03 5.90 -15.41
N LYS A 132 -1.93 6.88 -15.60
CA LYS A 132 -3.18 7.00 -14.84
C LYS A 132 -3.98 5.69 -14.80
N ASN A 133 -4.13 5.03 -15.96
CA ASN A 133 -4.89 3.79 -16.03
C ASN A 133 -4.21 2.65 -15.27
N LEU A 134 -2.88 2.52 -15.40
CA LEU A 134 -2.11 1.45 -14.76
C LEU A 134 -2.09 1.58 -13.22
N ILE A 135 -2.05 2.81 -12.72
CA ILE A 135 -2.05 3.08 -11.28
C ILE A 135 -3.45 3.22 -10.68
N SER A 136 -4.49 3.34 -11.53
CA SER A 136 -5.86 3.41 -11.05
C SER A 136 -6.21 2.14 -10.26
N GLY A 137 -6.77 2.34 -9.07
CA GLY A 137 -7.04 1.25 -8.15
C GLY A 137 -7.77 1.73 -6.91
N PRO A 138 -8.24 0.79 -6.07
CA PRO A 138 -8.94 1.11 -4.84
C PRO A 138 -8.09 2.04 -3.95
N GLY A 139 -8.67 3.18 -3.55
CA GLY A 139 -8.02 4.14 -2.67
C GLY A 139 -7.03 5.09 -3.33
N ILE A 140 -6.87 5.08 -4.66
CA ILE A 140 -6.06 6.07 -5.38
C ILE A 140 -6.97 7.03 -6.14
N HIS A 141 -6.80 8.32 -5.93
CA HIS A 141 -7.59 9.38 -6.56
C HIS A 141 -6.81 10.02 -7.70
N ILE A 142 -7.18 9.69 -8.93
CA ILE A 142 -6.57 10.31 -10.13
C ILE A 142 -7.20 11.67 -10.38
N ILE A 143 -6.37 12.71 -10.45
CA ILE A 143 -6.81 14.08 -10.76
C ILE A 143 -6.25 14.56 -12.11
N ASN A 144 -6.91 15.59 -12.67
CA ASN A 144 -6.58 16.17 -13.97
C ASN A 144 -5.95 17.56 -13.90
N HIS A 145 -5.80 18.13 -12.70
CA HIS A 145 -5.08 19.38 -12.48
C HIS A 145 -3.74 19.09 -11.81
N LYS A 146 -2.76 19.94 -12.06
CA LYS A 146 -1.41 19.82 -11.50
C LYS A 146 -1.45 20.03 -9.99
N ILE A 147 -0.62 19.28 -9.27
CA ILE A 147 -0.37 19.47 -7.83
C ILE A 147 0.76 20.48 -7.69
N GLU A 148 0.53 21.57 -6.95
CA GLU A 148 1.52 22.64 -6.77
C GLU A 148 2.64 22.24 -5.79
N ASP A 149 2.28 21.48 -4.75
CA ASP A 149 3.17 21.03 -3.69
C ASP A 149 3.00 19.51 -3.50
N PRO A 150 3.64 18.69 -4.34
CA PRO A 150 3.57 17.24 -4.21
C PRO A 150 4.52 16.74 -3.12
N ASP A 151 4.08 15.72 -2.40
CA ASP A 151 4.89 15.04 -1.39
C ASP A 151 5.94 14.13 -2.07
N VAL A 152 5.63 13.61 -3.26
CA VAL A 152 6.49 12.67 -4.01
C VAL A 152 6.44 12.90 -5.52
N TYR A 153 7.60 12.71 -6.14
CA TYR A 153 7.74 12.56 -7.59
C TYR A 153 8.12 11.13 -7.97
N VAL A 154 7.36 10.56 -8.90
CA VAL A 154 7.69 9.33 -9.63
C VAL A 154 8.20 9.72 -11.01
N ASP A 155 9.46 9.41 -11.30
CA ASP A 155 10.11 9.70 -12.58
C ASP A 155 10.21 8.44 -13.44
N VAL A 156 9.41 8.36 -14.51
CA VAL A 156 9.32 7.20 -15.39
C VAL A 156 10.33 7.27 -16.55
N ASN A 157 11.09 8.36 -16.64
CA ASN A 157 12.10 8.58 -17.67
C ASN A 157 13.53 8.36 -17.15
N GLY A 158 13.68 7.94 -15.89
CA GLY A 158 14.97 7.59 -15.32
C GLY A 158 15.82 8.78 -14.87
N ASN A 159 15.25 9.99 -14.70
CA ASN A 159 16.03 11.10 -14.16
C ASN A 159 16.29 10.87 -12.67
N TYR A 160 17.57 10.79 -12.30
CA TYR A 160 17.99 10.63 -10.91
C TYR A 160 17.68 11.90 -10.11
N GLY A 161 16.86 11.75 -9.06
CA GLY A 161 16.39 12.85 -8.22
C GLY A 161 14.94 12.71 -7.75
N GLY A 162 14.18 11.75 -8.31
CA GLY A 162 12.87 11.36 -7.79
C GLY A 162 12.95 10.44 -6.57
N ASP A 163 11.88 10.44 -5.77
CA ASP A 163 11.67 9.49 -4.68
C ASP A 163 11.40 8.08 -5.19
N ILE A 164 10.76 7.98 -6.36
CA ILE A 164 10.61 6.73 -7.09
C ILE A 164 11.06 6.98 -8.53
N ILE A 165 11.93 6.12 -9.04
CA ILE A 165 12.45 6.21 -10.41
C ILE A 165 12.11 4.90 -11.11
N ILE A 166 11.46 4.96 -12.26
CA ILE A 166 11.24 3.81 -13.13
C ILE A 166 12.02 4.07 -14.41
N ASN A 167 12.99 3.22 -14.73
CA ASN A 167 13.79 3.31 -15.95
C ASN A 167 13.79 1.96 -16.66
N GLY A 168 12.99 1.86 -17.72
CA GLY A 168 12.83 0.61 -18.46
C GLY A 168 12.34 -0.52 -17.57
N ARG A 169 13.19 -1.53 -17.36
CA ARG A 169 12.86 -2.73 -16.58
C ARG A 169 13.19 -2.63 -15.08
N GLN A 170 13.55 -1.45 -14.61
CA GLN A 170 13.99 -1.22 -13.24
C GLN A 170 13.12 -0.15 -12.57
N MET A 171 12.80 -0.36 -11.30
CA MET A 171 12.23 0.64 -10.41
C MET A 171 13.14 0.78 -9.19
N LEU A 172 13.41 2.02 -8.79
CA LEU A 172 14.20 2.40 -7.63
C LEU A 172 13.31 3.21 -6.70
N ILE A 173 13.22 2.81 -5.43
CA ILE A 173 12.46 3.53 -4.41
C ILE A 173 13.44 4.06 -3.38
N SER A 174 13.44 5.37 -3.16
CA SER A 174 14.36 6.01 -2.22
C SER A 174 14.08 5.53 -0.79
N LYS A 175 15.15 5.38 -0.01
CA LYS A 175 15.01 5.06 1.43
C LYS A 175 14.21 6.14 2.16
N ASN A 176 14.41 7.40 1.76
CA ASN A 176 13.69 8.55 2.31
C ASN A 176 12.17 8.44 2.09
N PHE A 177 11.73 8.01 0.90
CA PHE A 177 10.33 7.71 0.62
C PHE A 177 9.78 6.64 1.58
N LEU A 178 10.52 5.53 1.73
CA LEU A 178 10.09 4.41 2.56
C LEU A 178 9.98 4.81 4.03
N GLU A 179 10.92 5.62 4.52
CA GLU A 179 10.96 6.10 5.91
C GLU A 179 9.86 7.13 6.22
N ASN A 180 9.47 7.96 5.24
CA ASN A 180 8.45 9.00 5.41
C ASN A 180 7.08 8.63 4.82
N ARG A 181 6.91 7.37 4.40
CA ARG A 181 5.76 6.91 3.63
C ARG A 181 4.43 7.32 4.25
N GLU A 182 4.29 7.28 5.57
CA GLU A 182 3.05 7.60 6.30
C GLU A 182 2.51 9.03 6.05
N ASN A 183 3.35 9.97 5.60
CA ASN A 183 2.98 11.36 5.36
C ASN A 183 2.84 11.72 3.87
N ILE A 184 2.86 10.72 2.98
CA ILE A 184 2.88 10.92 1.53
C ILE A 184 1.50 10.62 0.94
N TYR A 185 0.83 11.64 0.41
CA TYR A 185 -0.50 11.49 -0.21
C TYR A 185 -0.62 12.21 -1.55
N ARG A 186 0.20 13.21 -1.84
CA ARG A 186 0.15 14.01 -3.07
C ARG A 186 1.28 13.59 -3.99
N VAL A 187 0.96 12.89 -5.08
CA VAL A 187 1.94 12.23 -5.93
C VAL A 187 1.87 12.77 -7.36
N ILE A 188 3.01 13.10 -7.94
CA ILE A 188 3.12 13.39 -9.38
C ILE A 188 3.89 12.26 -10.06
N ILE A 189 3.33 11.75 -11.17
CA ILE A 189 4.01 10.80 -12.06
C ILE A 189 4.32 11.49 -13.38
N ARG A 190 5.61 11.55 -13.73
CA ARG A 190 6.14 12.22 -14.92
C ARG A 190 7.03 11.30 -15.75
#